data_AF-A0A522X4C4-F1
#
_entry.id   AF-A0A522X4C4-F1
#
_cell.length_a   1.000
_cell.length_b   1.000
_cell.length_c   1.000
_cell.angle_alpha   90.00
_cell.angle_beta   90.00
_cell.angle_gamma   90.00
#
_symmetry.space_group_name_H-M   'P 1'
#
loop_
_entity.id
_entity.type
_entity.pdbx_description
1 polymer ?
#
loop_
_entity_poly.entity_id
_entity_poly.type
_entity_poly.pdbx_seq_one_letter_code
_entity_poly.pdbx_strand_id
1 'polypeptide(L)'
;MKLAAAISGDLRKIMAEEVKAAEDAITVGMRQAADGLKADLRRQVTEAGMGQRLANTWRAELYPKGRNSIKAAGFVFTRAPTIIRAFDQGALIKSKHGFWLAIPTPAAGTGARGKRMTPGLWEQMHGSRLRFIYRRGAPSLLVAENMRARTGKRGGFAQGSASALRTGRGLSTVVMFILVPQVSLKKRLDVDGVAERWASALPELIVRNWRN
;
A
#
# COMPACT_ATOMS: atom_id res chain seq x y z
N MET A 1 62.40 -12.34 20.42
CA MET A 1 62.34 -13.19 19.21
C MET A 1 61.67 -12.39 18.10
N LYS A 2 62.35 -12.18 16.96
CA LYS A 2 61.76 -11.51 15.78
C LYS A 2 61.28 -12.59 14.81
N LEU A 3 59.97 -12.74 14.67
CA LEU A 3 59.36 -13.56 13.61
C LEU A 3 59.42 -12.76 12.31
N ALA A 4 60.35 -13.12 11.43
CA ALA A 4 60.40 -12.59 10.06
C ALA A 4 59.50 -13.46 9.18
N ALA A 5 58.27 -13.03 8.96
CA ALA A 5 57.43 -13.61 7.92
C ALA A 5 57.91 -13.05 6.57
N ALA A 6 58.69 -13.83 5.83
CA ALA A 6 59.03 -13.52 4.45
C ALA A 6 57.80 -13.77 3.58
N ILE A 7 57.16 -12.71 3.10
CA ILE A 7 56.12 -12.79 2.06
C ILE A 7 56.83 -13.21 0.77
N SER A 8 56.81 -14.51 0.46
CA SER A 8 57.28 -15.02 -0.83
C SER A 8 56.18 -14.82 -1.85
N GLY A 9 56.30 -13.79 -2.70
CA GLY A 9 55.33 -13.50 -3.76
C GLY A 9 55.32 -12.03 -4.19
N ASP A 10 54.59 -11.74 -5.27
CA ASP A 10 54.33 -10.36 -5.71
C ASP A 10 53.18 -9.78 -4.88
N LEU A 11 53.52 -8.95 -3.90
CA LEU A 11 52.56 -8.27 -3.02
C LEU A 11 51.49 -7.50 -3.81
N ARG A 12 51.85 -6.90 -4.95
CA ARG A 12 50.88 -6.13 -5.76
C ARG A 12 49.81 -7.04 -6.34
N LYS A 13 50.20 -8.25 -6.76
CA LYS A 13 49.29 -9.26 -7.30
C LYS A 13 48.34 -9.76 -6.20
N ILE A 14 48.86 -10.09 -5.02
CA ILE A 14 48.06 -10.54 -3.87
C ILE A 14 47.07 -9.45 -3.45
N MET A 15 47.51 -8.19 -3.34
CA MET A 15 46.61 -7.08 -3.02
C MET A 15 45.53 -6.85 -4.08
N ALA A 16 45.86 -6.99 -5.37
CA ALA A 16 44.87 -6.85 -6.43
C ALA A 16 43.82 -7.97 -6.42
N GLU A 17 44.24 -9.20 -6.10
CA GLU A 17 43.34 -10.35 -5.91
C GLU A 17 42.42 -10.13 -4.70
N GLU A 18 42.96 -9.64 -3.59
CA GLU A 18 42.18 -9.35 -2.38
C GLU A 18 41.15 -8.24 -2.61
N VAL A 19 41.53 -7.17 -3.31
CA VAL A 19 40.59 -6.10 -3.69
C VAL A 19 39.46 -6.68 -4.54
N LYS A 20 39.78 -7.52 -5.54
CA LYS A 20 38.76 -8.13 -6.39
C LYS A 20 37.82 -9.04 -5.59
N ALA A 21 38.36 -9.84 -4.67
CA ALA A 21 37.56 -10.67 -3.76
C ALA A 21 36.62 -9.81 -2.90
N ALA A 22 37.12 -8.67 -2.38
CA ALA A 22 36.31 -7.70 -1.65
C ALA A 22 35.19 -7.11 -2.50
N GLU A 23 35.49 -6.67 -3.73
CA GLU A 23 34.48 -6.10 -4.63
C GLU A 23 33.36 -7.10 -4.94
N ASP A 24 33.73 -8.35 -5.21
CA ASP A 24 32.79 -9.44 -5.47
C ASP A 24 31.93 -9.71 -4.24
N ALA A 25 32.54 -9.89 -3.07
CA ALA A 25 31.86 -10.17 -1.81
C ALA A 25 30.88 -9.05 -1.41
N ILE A 26 31.31 -7.80 -1.50
CA ILE A 26 30.48 -6.63 -1.20
C ILE A 26 29.31 -6.54 -2.18
N THR A 27 29.55 -6.74 -3.47
CA THR A 27 28.50 -6.67 -4.48
C THR A 27 27.46 -7.77 -4.30
N VAL A 28 27.89 -8.99 -3.99
CA VAL A 28 26.99 -10.12 -3.73
C VAL A 28 26.21 -9.93 -2.42
N GLY A 29 26.89 -9.53 -1.34
CA GLY A 29 26.24 -9.25 -0.05
C GLY A 29 25.21 -8.13 -0.17
N MET A 30 25.53 -7.05 -0.87
CA MET A 30 24.61 -5.94 -1.13
C MET A 30 23.40 -6.38 -1.97
N ARG A 31 23.60 -7.23 -2.99
CA ARG A 31 22.50 -7.80 -3.78
C ARG A 31 21.57 -8.64 -2.90
N GLN A 32 22.13 -9.53 -2.08
CA GLN A 32 21.36 -10.38 -1.16
C GLN A 32 20.57 -9.53 -0.17
N ALA A 33 21.18 -8.50 0.42
CA ALA A 33 20.51 -7.60 1.34
C ALA A 33 19.36 -6.83 0.68
N ALA A 34 19.59 -6.26 -0.51
CA ALA A 34 18.56 -5.52 -1.24
C ALA A 34 17.39 -6.42 -1.70
N ASP A 35 17.69 -7.63 -2.18
CA ASP A 35 16.68 -8.59 -2.59
C ASP A 35 15.89 -9.14 -1.41
N GLY A 36 16.56 -9.42 -0.29
CA GLY A 36 15.97 -9.84 0.96
C GLY A 36 15.04 -8.77 1.56
N LEU A 37 15.52 -7.53 1.66
CA LEU A 37 14.72 -6.38 2.08
C LEU A 37 13.45 -6.22 1.23
N LYS A 38 13.60 -6.26 -0.10
CA LYS A 38 12.45 -6.22 -1.03
C LYS A 38 11.48 -7.38 -0.79
N ALA A 39 11.98 -8.60 -0.57
CA ALA A 39 11.14 -9.77 -0.35
C ALA A 39 10.36 -9.68 0.97
N ASP A 40 11.00 -9.24 2.05
CA ASP A 40 10.37 -9.05 3.35
C ASP A 40 9.32 -7.94 3.33
N LEU A 41 9.61 -6.81 2.69
CA LEU A 41 8.64 -5.73 2.50
C LEU A 41 7.43 -6.19 1.69
N ARG A 42 7.64 -7.04 0.68
CA ARG A 42 6.54 -7.67 -0.07
C ARG A 42 5.70 -8.58 0.81
N ARG A 43 6.36 -9.44 1.59
CA ARG A 43 5.70 -10.37 2.52
C ARG A 43 4.86 -9.61 3.54
N GLN A 44 5.41 -8.58 4.16
CA GLN A 44 4.70 -7.73 5.12
C GLN A 44 3.43 -7.10 4.51
N VAL A 45 3.51 -6.62 3.25
CA VAL A 45 2.34 -6.07 2.54
C VAL A 45 1.26 -7.13 2.29
N THR A 46 1.65 -8.36 1.90
CA THR A 46 0.70 -9.45 1.68
C THR A 46 0.07 -9.96 2.98
N GLU A 47 0.86 -10.12 4.05
CA GLU A 47 0.40 -10.54 5.37
C GLU A 47 -0.54 -9.51 6.00
N ALA A 48 -0.32 -8.21 5.71
CA ALA A 48 -1.23 -7.15 6.10
C ALA A 48 -2.58 -7.13 5.32
N GLY A 49 -2.77 -8.05 4.36
CA GLY A 49 -3.99 -8.22 3.58
C GLY A 49 -4.14 -7.24 2.41
N MET A 50 -3.07 -6.57 1.98
CA MET A 50 -3.14 -5.53 0.94
C MET A 50 -2.98 -6.07 -0.50
N GLY A 51 -2.75 -7.39 -0.63
CA GLY A 51 -2.72 -8.10 -1.89
C GLY A 51 -1.41 -8.00 -2.68
N GLN A 52 -1.25 -8.92 -3.63
CA GLN A 52 0.00 -9.11 -4.37
C GLN A 52 0.37 -7.92 -5.26
N ARG A 53 -0.64 -7.21 -5.80
CA ARG A 53 -0.40 -6.07 -6.71
C ARG A 53 0.34 -4.93 -6.00
N LEU A 54 -0.01 -4.63 -4.75
CA LEU A 54 0.68 -3.62 -3.97
C LEU A 54 2.08 -4.10 -3.57
N ALA A 55 2.22 -5.36 -3.13
CA ALA A 55 3.53 -5.92 -2.81
C ALA A 55 4.52 -5.79 -4.00
N ASN A 56 4.08 -6.13 -5.21
CA ASN A 56 4.88 -6.05 -6.43
C ASN A 56 5.29 -4.62 -6.85
N THR A 57 4.82 -3.58 -6.13
CA THR A 57 5.32 -2.21 -6.31
C THR A 57 6.70 -2.00 -5.72
N TRP A 58 7.13 -2.80 -4.73
CA TRP A 58 8.50 -2.81 -4.22
C TRP A 58 9.48 -3.32 -5.26
N ARG A 59 10.58 -2.59 -5.42
CA ARG A 59 11.65 -2.79 -6.39
C ARG A 59 12.99 -2.63 -5.68
N ALA A 60 14.00 -3.29 -6.22
CA ALA A 60 15.38 -3.18 -5.77
C ALA A 60 16.25 -2.94 -7.00
N GLU A 61 17.22 -2.06 -6.88
CA GLU A 61 18.26 -1.80 -7.87
C GLU A 61 19.62 -1.86 -7.20
N LEU A 62 20.61 -2.39 -7.92
CA LEU A 62 21.98 -2.50 -7.46
C LEU A 62 22.88 -1.60 -8.31
N TYR A 63 23.78 -0.88 -7.66
CA TYR A 63 24.72 0.03 -8.27
C TYR A 63 26.16 -0.31 -7.85
N PRO A 64 27.15 -0.11 -8.73
CA PRO A 64 27.00 0.21 -10.16
C PRO A 64 26.36 -0.95 -10.95
N LYS A 65 25.72 -0.64 -12.07
CA LYS A 65 25.09 -1.67 -12.92
C LYS A 65 26.17 -2.41 -13.73
N GLY A 66 26.08 -3.74 -13.77
CA GLY A 66 26.90 -4.59 -14.65
C GLY A 66 28.35 -4.83 -14.22
N ARG A 67 28.78 -4.34 -13.05
CA ARG A 67 30.13 -4.61 -12.51
C ARG A 67 30.11 -4.75 -11.00
N ASN A 68 31.11 -5.44 -10.47
CA ASN A 68 31.37 -5.50 -9.04
C ASN A 68 32.12 -4.25 -8.60
N SER A 69 31.93 -3.84 -7.34
CA SER A 69 32.58 -2.66 -6.79
C SER A 69 32.66 -2.73 -5.27
N ILE A 70 33.76 -2.22 -4.72
CA ILE A 70 33.89 -1.99 -3.28
C ILE A 70 32.86 -0.98 -2.75
N LYS A 71 32.32 -0.12 -3.63
CA LYS A 71 31.29 0.89 -3.33
C LYS A 71 29.91 0.45 -3.81
N ALA A 72 29.63 -0.86 -3.82
CA ALA A 72 28.31 -1.33 -4.23
C ALA A 72 27.21 -0.78 -3.31
N ALA A 73 26.07 -0.40 -3.88
CA ALA A 73 24.93 0.15 -3.17
C ALA A 73 23.62 -0.47 -3.66
N GLY A 74 22.77 -0.87 -2.73
CA GLY A 74 21.42 -1.37 -2.98
C GLY A 74 20.37 -0.30 -2.70
N PHE A 75 19.51 -0.02 -3.66
CA PHE A 75 18.41 0.92 -3.52
C PHE A 75 17.06 0.20 -3.62
N VAL A 76 16.30 0.18 -2.52
CA VAL A 76 14.97 -0.43 -2.46
C VAL A 76 13.91 0.65 -2.37
N PHE A 77 12.91 0.59 -3.26
CA PHE A 77 11.87 1.62 -3.37
C PHE A 77 10.52 1.03 -3.77
N THR A 78 9.44 1.78 -3.54
CA THR A 78 8.08 1.42 -3.96
C THR A 78 7.54 2.39 -5.00
N ARG A 79 6.80 1.87 -6.00
CA ARG A 79 6.01 2.69 -6.93
C ARG A 79 4.70 3.22 -6.33
N ALA A 80 4.38 2.87 -5.08
CA ALA A 80 3.18 3.31 -4.37
C ALA A 80 3.50 3.96 -3.01
N PRO A 81 4.39 4.97 -2.96
CA PRO A 81 4.91 5.52 -1.70
C PRO A 81 3.82 6.09 -0.80
N THR A 82 2.81 6.75 -1.37
CA THR A 82 1.71 7.33 -0.60
C THR A 82 0.89 6.29 0.15
N ILE A 83 0.63 5.13 -0.49
CA ILE A 83 -0.16 4.05 0.12
C ILE A 83 0.66 3.38 1.22
N ILE A 84 1.91 3.03 0.94
CA ILE A 84 2.81 2.40 1.93
C ILE A 84 2.97 3.30 3.14
N ARG A 85 3.30 4.57 2.94
CA ARG A 85 3.47 5.55 4.02
C ARG A 85 2.21 5.68 4.86
N ALA A 86 1.03 5.69 4.23
CA ALA A 86 -0.24 5.81 4.96
C ALA A 86 -0.46 4.66 5.96
N PHE A 87 -0.06 3.43 5.61
CA PHE A 87 -0.19 2.27 6.48
C PHE A 87 1.00 2.03 7.41
N ASP A 88 2.18 2.57 7.08
CA ASP A 88 3.36 2.54 7.94
C ASP A 88 3.25 3.59 9.08
N GLN A 89 2.63 4.73 8.81
CA GLN A 89 2.47 5.82 9.77
C GLN A 89 1.10 5.86 10.46
N GLY A 90 0.11 5.11 9.98
CA GLY A 90 -1.26 5.17 10.50
C GLY A 90 -1.97 6.48 10.16
N ALA A 91 -1.93 6.88 8.88
CA ALA A 91 -2.38 8.20 8.44
C ALA A 91 -3.85 8.48 8.75
N LEU A 92 -4.13 9.75 9.08
CA LEU A 92 -5.48 10.28 9.23
C LEU A 92 -6.00 10.78 7.88
N ILE A 93 -7.08 10.17 7.39
CA ILE A 93 -7.77 10.56 6.16
C ILE A 93 -8.91 11.50 6.52
N LYS A 94 -8.94 12.67 5.90
CA LYS A 94 -10.03 13.66 5.98
C LYS A 94 -10.39 14.14 4.58
N SER A 95 -11.57 14.75 4.45
CA SER A 95 -11.97 15.35 3.17
C SER A 95 -11.12 16.58 2.86
N LYS A 96 -10.84 16.80 1.57
CA LYS A 96 -10.06 17.95 1.09
C LYS A 96 -10.91 19.23 0.99
N HIS A 97 -12.19 19.09 0.64
CA HIS A 97 -13.06 20.20 0.23
C HIS A 97 -14.35 20.31 1.07
N GLY A 98 -14.46 19.56 2.15
CA GLY A 98 -15.66 19.57 2.99
C GLY A 98 -15.42 18.87 4.33
N PHE A 99 -16.47 18.78 5.13
CA PHE A 99 -16.37 18.19 6.47
C PHE A 99 -16.46 16.66 6.46
N TRP A 100 -17.23 16.07 5.53
CA TRP A 100 -17.53 14.64 5.53
C TRP A 100 -16.78 13.86 4.46
N LEU A 101 -16.34 12.65 4.83
CA LEU A 101 -16.04 11.56 3.91
C LEU A 101 -17.32 10.76 3.66
N ALA A 102 -17.76 10.71 2.40
CA ALA A 102 -18.91 9.92 2.00
C ALA A 102 -18.49 8.50 1.59
N ILE A 103 -18.85 7.51 2.40
CA ILE A 103 -18.60 6.09 2.15
C ILE A 103 -19.87 5.48 1.56
N PRO A 104 -19.87 5.07 0.28
CA PRO A 104 -21.05 4.48 -0.34
C PRO A 104 -21.33 3.12 0.27
N THR A 105 -22.61 2.84 0.50
CA THR A 105 -23.09 1.49 0.80
C THR A 105 -23.28 0.71 -0.51
N PRO A 106 -23.46 -0.62 -0.46
CA PRO A 106 -23.81 -1.40 -1.64
C PRO A 106 -25.08 -0.89 -2.34
N ALA A 107 -26.02 -0.29 -1.60
CA ALA A 107 -27.27 0.24 -2.13
C ALA A 107 -27.07 1.47 -3.04
N ALA A 108 -26.01 2.26 -2.84
CA ALA A 108 -25.68 3.38 -3.72
C ALA A 108 -25.21 2.95 -5.11
N GLY A 109 -24.86 1.67 -5.28
CA GLY A 109 -24.35 1.11 -6.53
C GLY A 109 -22.99 1.69 -6.92
N THR A 110 -22.65 1.55 -8.20
CA THR A 110 -21.37 1.99 -8.77
C THR A 110 -21.61 3.02 -9.87
N GLY A 111 -20.71 4.00 -9.97
CA GLY A 111 -20.70 4.94 -11.09
C GLY A 111 -20.21 4.29 -12.39
N ALA A 112 -20.15 5.11 -13.45
CA ALA A 112 -19.67 4.68 -14.76
C ALA A 112 -18.30 3.99 -14.69
N ARG A 113 -18.15 2.88 -15.44
CA ARG A 113 -16.93 2.04 -15.47
C ARG A 113 -16.50 1.53 -14.09
N GLY A 114 -17.47 1.29 -13.18
CA GLY A 114 -17.19 0.76 -11.84
C GLY A 114 -16.54 1.76 -10.88
N LYS A 115 -16.55 3.06 -11.20
CA LYS A 115 -16.03 4.08 -10.30
C LYS A 115 -16.84 4.13 -9.00
N ARG A 116 -16.16 4.49 -7.90
CA ARG A 116 -16.80 4.72 -6.61
C ARG A 116 -17.91 5.77 -6.74
N MET A 117 -19.12 5.42 -6.29
CA MET A 117 -20.24 6.36 -6.26
C MET A 117 -19.94 7.51 -5.30
N THR A 118 -20.30 8.74 -5.70
CA THR A 118 -20.25 9.93 -4.84
C THR A 118 -21.66 10.48 -4.66
N PRO A 119 -21.96 11.23 -3.58
CA PRO A 119 -23.28 11.80 -3.38
C PRO A 119 -23.77 12.63 -4.56
N GLY A 120 -22.96 13.57 -5.05
CA GLY A 120 -23.33 14.42 -6.20
C GLY A 120 -23.56 13.63 -7.48
N LEU A 121 -22.74 12.61 -7.75
CA LEU A 121 -22.96 11.73 -8.91
C LEU A 121 -24.25 10.92 -8.77
N TRP A 122 -24.55 10.43 -7.57
CA TRP A 122 -25.76 9.66 -7.32
C TRP A 122 -27.01 10.51 -7.58
N GLU A 123 -27.03 11.75 -7.08
CA GLU A 123 -28.15 12.69 -7.29
C GLU A 123 -28.33 13.03 -8.77
N GLN A 124 -27.23 13.27 -9.50
CA GLN A 124 -27.27 13.52 -10.94
C GLN A 124 -27.83 12.32 -11.72
N MET A 125 -27.43 11.10 -11.36
CA MET A 125 -27.88 9.88 -12.04
C MET A 125 -29.34 9.53 -11.78
N HIS A 126 -29.86 9.83 -10.57
CA HIS A 126 -31.20 9.44 -10.15
C HIS A 126 -32.22 10.59 -10.16
N GLY A 127 -31.81 11.81 -10.49
CA GLY A 127 -32.71 12.97 -10.55
C GLY A 127 -33.38 13.32 -9.22
N SER A 128 -32.83 12.84 -8.10
CA SER A 128 -33.39 13.03 -6.75
C SER A 128 -32.31 13.44 -5.77
N ARG A 129 -32.68 14.24 -4.77
CA ARG A 129 -31.76 14.72 -3.73
C ARG A 129 -31.67 13.72 -2.60
N LEU A 130 -30.46 13.55 -2.07
CA LEU A 130 -30.23 12.78 -0.87
C LEU A 130 -30.60 13.61 0.36
N ARG A 131 -31.29 13.00 1.32
CA ARG A 131 -31.59 13.64 2.59
C ARG A 131 -30.46 13.36 3.58
N PHE A 132 -29.98 14.42 4.22
CA PHE A 132 -29.02 14.32 5.32
C PHE A 132 -29.73 13.96 6.63
N ILE A 133 -29.20 12.96 7.33
CA ILE A 133 -29.64 12.56 8.67
C ILE A 133 -28.46 12.66 9.62
N TYR A 134 -28.53 13.63 10.53
CA TYR A 134 -27.59 13.73 11.63
C TYR A 134 -27.87 12.66 12.69
N ARG A 135 -26.80 12.05 13.22
CA ARG A 135 -26.88 11.12 14.35
C ARG A 135 -25.85 11.48 15.39
N ARG A 136 -26.29 11.88 16.59
CA ARG A 136 -25.38 12.18 17.69
C ARG A 136 -24.68 10.89 18.13
N GLY A 137 -23.35 10.92 18.22
CA GLY A 137 -22.56 9.76 18.66
C GLY A 137 -22.42 8.62 17.62
N ALA A 138 -22.91 8.80 16.40
CA ALA A 138 -22.81 7.82 15.33
C ALA A 138 -22.49 8.50 13.98
N PRO A 139 -22.02 7.77 12.96
CA PRO A 139 -21.82 8.35 11.63
C PRO A 139 -23.11 8.98 11.10
N SER A 140 -23.04 10.18 10.52
CA SER A 140 -24.22 10.77 9.86
C SER A 140 -24.50 10.05 8.55
N LEU A 141 -25.71 10.21 7.98
CA LEU A 141 -26.12 9.45 6.80
C LEU A 141 -26.59 10.38 5.68
N LEU A 142 -26.41 9.91 4.45
CA LEU A 142 -27.20 10.36 3.31
C LEU A 142 -28.10 9.23 2.87
N VAL A 143 -29.39 9.51 2.84
CA VAL A 143 -30.43 8.53 2.50
C VAL A 143 -31.18 8.97 1.25
N ALA A 144 -31.64 7.99 0.48
CA ALA A 144 -32.62 8.21 -0.57
C ALA A 144 -34.00 7.81 -0.04
N GLU A 145 -34.96 8.72 -0.18
CA GLU A 145 -36.35 8.46 0.16
C GLU A 145 -37.10 7.85 -1.02
N ASN A 146 -38.27 7.28 -0.76
CA ASN A 146 -39.16 6.75 -1.80
C ASN A 146 -38.53 5.66 -2.69
N MET A 147 -37.64 4.86 -2.10
CA MET A 147 -36.97 3.76 -2.78
C MET A 147 -37.74 2.46 -2.60
N ARG A 148 -37.74 1.62 -3.63
CA ARG A 148 -38.34 0.29 -3.64
C ARG A 148 -37.26 -0.76 -3.93
N ALA A 149 -37.25 -1.85 -3.18
CA ALA A 149 -36.39 -2.98 -3.45
C ALA A 149 -36.75 -3.61 -4.81
N ARG A 150 -35.74 -3.91 -5.62
CA ARG A 150 -35.91 -4.65 -6.87
C ARG A 150 -36.01 -6.15 -6.57
N THR A 151 -37.03 -6.80 -7.12
CA THR A 151 -37.32 -8.23 -6.95
C THR A 151 -36.60 -9.15 -7.94
N GLY A 152 -35.66 -8.64 -8.75
CA GLY A 152 -34.92 -9.43 -9.75
C GLY A 152 -33.49 -9.82 -9.33
N LYS A 153 -32.84 -10.69 -10.11
CA LYS A 153 -31.46 -11.18 -9.88
C LYS A 153 -30.41 -10.08 -9.68
N ARG A 154 -30.65 -8.87 -10.23
CA ARG A 154 -29.77 -7.71 -10.06
C ARG A 154 -29.86 -7.05 -8.68
N GLY A 155 -30.89 -7.35 -7.89
CA GLY A 155 -31.13 -6.77 -6.57
C GLY A 155 -31.15 -5.24 -6.57
N GLY A 156 -30.92 -4.65 -5.39
CA GLY A 156 -30.77 -3.21 -5.20
C GLY A 156 -32.09 -2.45 -5.07
N PHE A 157 -32.02 -1.13 -5.21
CA PHE A 157 -33.13 -0.22 -5.01
C PHE A 157 -33.37 0.65 -6.26
N ALA A 158 -34.62 0.97 -6.53
CA ALA A 158 -35.03 1.92 -7.56
C ALA A 158 -36.04 2.92 -6.99
N GLN A 159 -36.20 4.06 -7.63
CA GLN A 159 -37.25 5.00 -7.28
C GLN A 159 -38.63 4.34 -7.44
N GLY A 160 -39.55 4.63 -6.52
CA GLY A 160 -40.93 4.16 -6.59
C GLY A 160 -41.63 4.61 -7.88
N SER A 161 -42.50 3.75 -8.42
CA SER A 161 -43.37 4.15 -9.54
C SER A 161 -44.33 5.25 -9.12
N ALA A 162 -44.88 6.01 -10.08
CA ALA A 162 -45.84 7.09 -9.80
C ALA A 162 -47.03 6.64 -8.92
N SER A 163 -47.52 5.40 -9.12
CA SER A 163 -48.57 4.82 -8.28
C SER A 163 -48.09 4.53 -6.84
N ALA A 164 -46.87 3.99 -6.69
CA ALA A 164 -46.29 3.74 -5.37
C ALA A 164 -46.01 5.04 -4.62
N LEU A 165 -45.56 6.10 -5.31
CA LEU A 165 -45.38 7.43 -4.72
C LEU A 165 -46.70 8.01 -4.21
N ARG A 166 -47.81 7.81 -4.93
CA ARG A 166 -49.13 8.28 -4.52
C ARG A 166 -49.71 7.50 -3.33
N THR A 167 -49.47 6.20 -3.30
CA THR A 167 -50.08 5.29 -2.30
C THR A 167 -49.18 5.01 -1.10
N GLY A 168 -47.91 5.40 -1.14
CA GLY A 168 -46.89 5.06 -0.14
C GLY A 168 -46.51 3.57 -0.10
N ARG A 169 -47.14 2.71 -0.92
CA ARG A 169 -47.05 1.26 -0.76
C ARG A 169 -45.67 0.72 -1.18
N GLY A 170 -44.96 0.14 -0.21
CA GLY A 170 -43.66 -0.51 -0.45
C GLY A 170 -42.52 0.46 -0.75
N LEU A 171 -42.65 1.71 -0.32
CA LEU A 171 -41.56 2.67 -0.30
C LEU A 171 -40.73 2.52 0.97
N SER A 172 -39.45 2.81 0.87
CA SER A 172 -38.48 2.71 1.96
C SER A 172 -37.46 3.84 1.87
N THR A 173 -36.89 4.18 3.02
CA THR A 173 -35.73 5.08 3.11
C THR A 173 -34.48 4.23 3.16
N VAL A 174 -33.57 4.45 2.22
CA VAL A 174 -32.40 3.59 2.02
C VAL A 174 -31.13 4.37 2.27
N VAL A 175 -30.25 3.83 3.11
CA VAL A 175 -28.95 4.43 3.40
C VAL A 175 -28.03 4.28 2.20
N MET A 176 -27.72 5.38 1.54
CA MET A 176 -26.85 5.41 0.37
C MET A 176 -25.40 5.68 0.78
N PHE A 177 -25.18 6.58 1.74
CA PHE A 177 -23.82 6.89 2.22
C PHE A 177 -23.76 6.98 3.73
N ILE A 178 -22.66 6.49 4.27
CA ILE A 178 -22.22 6.70 5.65
C ILE A 178 -21.24 7.87 5.63
N LEU A 179 -21.49 8.88 6.45
CA LEU A 179 -20.68 10.08 6.57
C LEU A 179 -19.87 10.04 7.86
N VAL A 180 -18.55 10.11 7.71
CA VAL A 180 -17.59 10.22 8.82
C VAL A 180 -16.69 11.44 8.61
N PRO A 181 -16.31 12.19 9.66
CA PRO A 181 -15.51 13.40 9.46
C PRO A 181 -14.08 13.05 9.04
N GLN A 182 -13.54 11.96 9.60
CA GLN A 182 -12.20 11.47 9.35
C GLN A 182 -12.11 9.98 9.66
N VAL A 183 -11.09 9.31 9.11
CA VAL A 183 -10.77 7.90 9.37
C VAL A 183 -9.28 7.79 9.63
N SER A 184 -8.90 7.22 10.77
CA SER A 184 -7.51 6.87 11.04
C SER A 184 -7.22 5.48 10.49
N LEU A 185 -6.15 5.34 9.72
CA LEU A 185 -5.65 4.03 9.34
C LEU A 185 -4.90 3.42 10.52
N LYS A 186 -5.11 2.12 10.76
CA LYS A 186 -4.28 1.37 11.69
C LYS A 186 -2.90 1.17 11.07
N LYS A 187 -1.82 1.39 11.83
CA LYS A 187 -0.47 1.01 11.43
C LYS A 187 -0.42 -0.50 11.18
N ARG A 188 -0.02 -0.90 9.97
CA ARG A 188 0.05 -2.31 9.53
C ARG A 188 1.39 -2.69 8.93
N LEU A 189 2.22 -1.71 8.59
CA LEU A 189 3.55 -1.92 8.04
C LEU A 189 4.58 -1.35 9.01
N ASP A 190 5.80 -1.85 8.89
CA ASP A 190 6.97 -1.37 9.61
C ASP A 190 8.14 -1.45 8.63
N VAL A 191 8.24 -0.43 7.79
CA VAL A 191 9.25 -0.37 6.72
C VAL A 191 10.64 -0.15 7.33
N ASP A 192 10.73 0.79 8.28
CA ASP A 192 11.99 1.15 8.92
C ASP A 192 12.55 -0.03 9.72
N GLY A 193 11.72 -0.75 10.47
CA GLY A 193 12.19 -1.93 11.22
C GLY A 193 12.65 -3.07 10.33
N VAL A 194 12.08 -3.25 9.12
CA VAL A 194 12.60 -4.23 8.16
C VAL A 194 13.91 -3.75 7.55
N ALA A 195 14.01 -2.46 7.21
CA ALA A 195 15.22 -1.86 6.66
C ALA A 195 16.41 -1.99 7.62
N GLU A 196 16.20 -1.66 8.90
CA GLU A 196 17.23 -1.73 9.94
C GLU A 196 17.75 -3.16 10.14
N ARG A 197 16.88 -4.17 10.10
CA ARG A 197 17.28 -5.58 10.18
C ARG A 197 18.22 -5.98 9.04
N TRP A 198 17.89 -5.58 7.81
CA TRP A 198 18.73 -5.91 6.65
C TRP A 198 20.01 -5.08 6.60
N ALA A 199 19.98 -3.81 7.05
CA ALA A 199 21.17 -3.00 7.21
C ALA A 199 22.14 -3.63 8.24
N SER A 200 21.61 -4.10 9.37
CA SER A 200 22.39 -4.77 10.41
C SER A 200 22.96 -6.13 9.97
N ALA A 201 22.27 -6.86 9.10
CA ALA A 201 22.74 -8.15 8.57
C ALA A 201 23.80 -8.01 7.46
N LEU A 202 23.93 -6.82 6.86
CA LEU A 202 24.80 -6.61 5.70
C LEU A 202 26.28 -6.98 5.94
N PRO A 203 26.93 -6.59 7.06
CA PRO A 203 28.33 -6.97 7.29
C PRO A 203 28.54 -8.48 7.29
N GLU A 204 27.63 -9.23 7.92
CA GLU A 204 27.71 -10.68 7.96
C GLU A 204 27.50 -11.30 6.56
N LEU A 205 26.56 -10.75 5.76
CA LEU A 205 26.39 -11.16 4.37
C LEU A 205 27.66 -10.92 3.56
N ILE A 206 28.35 -9.79 3.74
CA ILE A 206 29.61 -9.51 3.04
C ILE A 206 30.67 -10.54 3.44
N VAL A 207 30.89 -10.76 4.74
CA VAL A 207 31.88 -11.71 5.24
C VAL A 207 31.62 -13.13 4.74
N ARG A 208 30.36 -13.58 4.74
CA ARG A 208 29.98 -14.90 4.21
C ARG A 208 30.27 -15.08 2.72
N ASN A 209 30.25 -13.99 1.95
CA ASN A 209 30.55 -14.01 0.51
C ASN A 209 32.03 -13.70 0.23
N TRP A 210 32.83 -13.37 1.24
CA TRP A 210 34.28 -13.19 1.11
C TRP A 210 34.93 -14.56 1.00
N ARG A 211 35.46 -14.87 -0.19
CA ARG A 211 36.19 -16.11 -0.44
C ARG A 211 37.59 -16.01 0.17
N ASN A 212 38.03 -17.08 0.83
CA ASN A 212 39.46 -17.37 1.01
C ASN A 212 40.06 -17.80 -0.33
#